data_AF-A0A9E0SB75-F1
#
_entry.id   AF-A0A9E0SB75-F1
#
_cell.length_a   1.000
_cell.length_b   1.000
_cell.length_c   1.000
_cell.angle_alpha   90.00
_cell.angle_beta   90.00
_cell.angle_gamma   90.00
#
_symmetry.space_group_name_H-M   'P 1'
#
loop_
_entity.id
_entity.type
_entity.pdbx_description
1 polymer ?
#
loop_
_entity_poly.entity_id
_entity_poly.type
_entity_poly.pdbx_seq_one_letter_code
_entity_poly.pdbx_strand_id
1 'polypeptide(L)'
;MKKLITTLVLLLCVFINSCKEDDSIKLDDLPHVELTFSELSEEVKNTFENVSFIVNRNDTLINLNKKNTKVSLKNTSLVDSHFELIKEGFNHIFIIDSVKLKLKANKGDPFILYDKNLYYTEELNLREYNYKKSKYYKIDLSDVLKK
;
A
#
# COMPACT_ATOMS: atom_id res chain seq x y z
N MET A 1 15.98 3.02 -51.88
CA MET A 1 14.89 3.56 -51.04
C MET A 1 14.07 2.48 -50.31
N LYS A 2 13.63 1.39 -50.96
CA LYS A 2 12.83 0.32 -50.30
C LYS A 2 13.49 -0.32 -49.07
N LYS A 3 14.80 -0.60 -49.11
CA LYS A 3 15.54 -1.22 -47.99
C LYS A 3 15.64 -0.33 -46.74
N LEU A 4 15.66 1.00 -46.90
CA LEU A 4 15.76 1.95 -45.78
C LEU A 4 14.44 2.02 -44.99
N ILE A 5 13.32 1.91 -45.70
CA ILE A 5 11.97 1.94 -45.10
C ILE A 5 11.73 0.65 -44.30
N THR A 6 12.22 -0.50 -44.78
CA THR A 6 12.08 -1.78 -44.06
C THR A 6 12.85 -1.80 -42.75
N THR A 7 14.06 -1.22 -42.71
CA THR A 7 14.87 -1.12 -41.48
C THR A 7 14.24 -0.15 -40.47
N LEU A 8 13.62 0.94 -40.94
CA LEU A 8 12.97 1.92 -40.07
C LEU A 8 11.71 1.36 -39.40
N VAL A 9 10.93 0.55 -40.14
CA VAL A 9 9.75 -0.15 -39.60
C VAL A 9 10.16 -1.23 -38.59
N LEU A 10 11.26 -1.95 -38.83
CA LEU A 10 11.78 -2.94 -37.88
C LEU A 10 12.31 -2.28 -36.60
N LEU A 11 12.96 -1.12 -36.70
CA LEU A 11 13.44 -0.37 -35.52
C LEU A 11 12.27 0.13 -34.66
N LEU A 12 11.18 0.62 -35.27
CA LEU A 12 9.99 1.06 -34.54
C LEU A 12 9.38 -0.08 -33.71
N CYS A 13 9.35 -1.32 -34.22
CA CYS A 13 8.84 -2.49 -33.48
C CYS A 13 9.64 -2.84 -32.22
N VAL A 14 10.93 -2.48 -32.16
CA VAL A 14 11.78 -2.71 -30.96
C VAL A 14 11.52 -1.66 -29.88
N PHE A 15 11.12 -0.44 -30.25
CA PHE A 15 10.80 0.62 -29.28
C PHE A 15 9.41 0.49 -28.64
N ILE A 16 8.47 -0.25 -29.25
CA ILE A 16 7.11 -0.44 -28.69
C ILE A 16 7.02 -1.55 -27.65
N ASN A 17 8.02 -2.43 -27.54
CA ASN A 17 8.03 -3.53 -26.56
C ASN A 17 8.73 -3.18 -25.23
N SER A 18 9.15 -1.92 -25.04
CA SER A 18 9.52 -1.43 -23.70
C SER A 18 8.46 -0.46 -23.18
N CYS A 19 7.19 -0.88 -23.24
CA CYS A 19 6.27 -0.54 -22.17
C CYS A 19 6.87 -1.13 -20.90
N LYS A 20 7.63 -0.32 -20.16
CA LYS A 20 8.15 -0.70 -18.84
C LYS A 20 6.96 -1.16 -18.02
N GLU A 21 6.88 -2.47 -17.81
CA GLU A 21 5.97 -3.05 -16.84
C GLU A 21 6.27 -2.35 -15.51
N ASP A 22 5.23 -1.87 -14.81
CA ASP A 22 5.44 -1.23 -13.52
C ASP A 22 5.95 -2.32 -12.57
N ASP A 23 7.24 -2.31 -12.24
CA ASP A 23 7.91 -3.26 -11.32
C ASP A 23 7.31 -3.27 -9.89
N SER A 24 6.17 -2.62 -9.68
CA SER A 24 5.44 -2.64 -8.44
C SER A 24 4.69 -3.95 -8.22
N ILE A 25 4.83 -4.51 -7.02
CA ILE A 25 4.05 -5.67 -6.57
C ILE A 25 2.69 -5.19 -6.08
N LYS A 26 1.63 -5.85 -6.56
CA LYS A 26 0.25 -5.58 -6.15
C LYS A 26 -0.03 -6.36 -4.86
N LEU A 27 -0.26 -5.64 -3.78
CA LEU A 27 -0.53 -6.22 -2.47
C LEU A 27 -1.88 -6.94 -2.43
N ASP A 28 -2.86 -6.49 -3.21
CA ASP A 28 -4.16 -7.13 -3.37
C ASP A 28 -4.07 -8.55 -3.96
N ASP A 29 -2.99 -8.86 -4.69
CA ASP A 29 -2.76 -10.18 -5.30
C ASP A 29 -2.03 -11.14 -4.34
N LEU A 30 -1.56 -10.65 -3.18
CA LEU A 30 -0.90 -11.46 -2.16
C LEU A 30 -1.92 -12.09 -1.21
N PRO A 31 -1.64 -13.27 -0.64
CA PRO A 31 -2.45 -13.85 0.42
C PRO A 31 -2.58 -12.88 1.61
N HIS A 32 -3.79 -12.71 2.09
CA HIS A 32 -4.09 -11.96 3.30
C HIS A 32 -4.79 -12.84 4.33
N VAL A 33 -4.59 -12.52 5.60
CA VAL A 33 -5.30 -13.11 6.72
C VAL A 33 -6.24 -12.07 7.30
N GLU A 34 -7.49 -12.46 7.49
CA GLU A 34 -8.48 -11.65 8.19
C GLU A 34 -8.37 -11.90 9.70
N LEU A 35 -8.38 -10.82 10.47
CA LEU A 35 -8.20 -10.85 11.91
C LEU A 35 -9.27 -9.99 12.60
N THR A 36 -9.69 -10.45 13.78
CA THR A 36 -10.37 -9.63 14.78
C THR A 36 -9.35 -8.79 15.56
N PHE A 37 -9.82 -7.73 16.23
CA PHE A 37 -8.96 -6.90 17.07
C PHE A 37 -8.19 -7.71 18.12
N SER A 38 -8.80 -8.74 18.71
CA SER A 38 -8.16 -9.60 19.73
C SER A 38 -7.01 -10.45 19.20
N GLU A 39 -6.99 -10.75 17.91
CA GLU A 39 -5.96 -11.59 17.27
C GLU A 39 -4.74 -10.79 16.82
N LEU A 40 -4.80 -9.46 16.89
CA LEU A 40 -3.65 -8.59 16.65
C LEU A 40 -2.63 -8.69 17.80
N SER A 41 -1.35 -8.50 17.47
CA SER A 41 -0.30 -8.42 18.50
C SER A 41 -0.52 -7.20 19.40
N GLU A 42 0.00 -7.25 20.63
CA GLU A 42 -0.15 -6.14 21.59
C GLU A 42 0.39 -4.82 21.04
N GLU A 43 1.51 -4.83 20.31
CA GLU A 43 2.10 -3.63 19.72
C GLU A 43 1.18 -3.00 18.67
N VAL A 44 0.56 -3.84 17.83
CA VAL A 44 -0.37 -3.39 16.78
C VAL A 44 -1.68 -2.90 17.41
N LYS A 45 -2.23 -3.61 18.41
CA LYS A 45 -3.42 -3.19 19.16
C LYS A 45 -3.22 -1.84 19.83
N ASN A 46 -2.12 -1.69 20.58
CA ASN A 46 -1.77 -0.45 21.25
C ASN A 46 -1.65 0.70 20.26
N THR A 47 -1.12 0.44 19.06
CA THR A 47 -1.02 1.47 18.02
C THR A 47 -2.39 1.92 17.54
N PHE A 48 -3.33 0.99 17.28
CA PHE A 48 -4.72 1.32 16.91
C PHE A 48 -5.53 1.96 18.06
N GLU A 49 -5.25 1.61 19.31
CA GLU A 49 -5.89 2.20 20.50
C GLU A 49 -5.46 3.64 20.76
N ASN A 50 -4.20 3.98 20.42
CA ASN A 50 -3.62 5.30 20.66
C ASN A 50 -3.69 6.22 19.42
N VAL A 51 -4.55 5.91 18.44
CA VAL A 51 -4.69 6.70 17.20
C VAL A 51 -5.28 8.10 17.44
N SER A 52 -5.69 8.45 18.66
CA SER A 52 -6.06 9.82 19.05
C SER A 52 -4.95 10.87 18.78
N PHE A 53 -3.69 10.44 18.59
CA PHE A 53 -2.57 11.29 18.16
C PHE A 53 -2.43 11.45 16.63
N ILE A 54 -3.17 10.68 15.83
CA ILE A 54 -3.15 10.65 14.34
C ILE A 54 -4.42 11.30 13.78
N VAL A 55 -4.98 12.28 14.51
CA VAL A 55 -6.18 13.02 14.06
C VAL A 55 -5.81 14.07 13.00
N ASN A 56 -4.52 14.23 12.69
CA ASN A 56 -4.05 15.02 11.57
C ASN A 56 -3.46 14.12 10.48
N ARG A 57 -4.28 13.85 9.47
CA ARG A 57 -3.97 13.46 8.08
C ARG A 57 -4.17 11.99 7.71
N ASN A 58 -5.08 11.86 6.74
CA ASN A 58 -5.26 10.80 5.75
C ASN A 58 -3.97 10.02 5.47
N ASP A 59 -4.09 8.70 5.36
CA ASP A 59 -3.07 7.79 4.83
C ASP A 59 -1.75 7.83 5.60
N THR A 60 -1.82 7.66 6.91
CA THR A 60 -0.61 7.55 7.75
C THR A 60 -0.10 6.12 7.77
N LEU A 61 1.17 5.93 7.44
CA LEU A 61 1.89 4.67 7.65
C LEU A 61 2.74 4.74 8.92
N ILE A 62 2.49 3.83 9.84
CA ILE A 62 3.22 3.69 11.10
C ILE A 62 4.16 2.50 10.97
N ASN A 63 5.45 2.75 10.88
CA ASN A 63 6.46 1.69 10.87
C ASN A 63 6.97 1.42 12.29
N LEU A 64 6.55 0.30 12.87
CA LEU A 64 6.94 -0.12 14.22
C LEU A 64 8.30 -0.81 14.26
N ASN A 65 8.84 -1.23 13.13
CA ASN A 65 10.08 -2.00 13.09
C ASN A 65 11.33 -1.21 13.53
N LYS A 66 11.24 0.13 13.68
CA LYS A 66 12.19 1.11 14.25
C LYS A 66 13.69 0.99 13.89
N LYS A 67 14.12 -0.02 13.14
CA LYS A 67 15.51 -0.34 12.76
C LYS A 67 15.61 -0.40 11.24
N ASN A 68 16.51 0.41 10.68
CA ASN A 68 17.10 0.39 9.33
C ASN A 68 16.19 0.15 8.10
N THR A 69 14.87 0.09 8.27
CA THR A 69 13.91 -0.13 7.17
C THR A 69 13.51 1.24 6.64
N LYS A 70 13.89 1.54 5.40
CA LYS A 70 13.49 2.80 4.75
C LYS A 70 12.09 2.62 4.19
N VAL A 71 11.16 3.42 4.70
CA VAL A 71 9.75 3.32 4.32
C VAL A 71 9.25 4.68 3.86
N SER A 72 8.54 4.70 2.74
CA SER A 72 7.76 5.86 2.30
C SER A 72 6.40 5.42 1.78
N LEU A 73 5.41 6.30 1.96
CA LEU A 73 4.06 6.14 1.45
C LEU A 73 3.77 7.30 0.51
N LYS A 74 3.26 7.00 -0.68
CA LYS A 74 2.74 7.97 -1.64
C LYS A 74 1.29 7.62 -1.94
N ASN A 75 0.37 8.52 -1.61
CA ASN A 75 -0.99 8.46 -2.12
C ASN A 75 -1.04 9.10 -3.53
N THR A 76 -1.62 8.41 -4.50
CA THR A 76 -1.77 8.90 -5.88
C THR A 76 -3.15 9.49 -6.18
N SER A 77 -4.03 9.55 -5.18
CA SER A 77 -5.47 9.64 -5.38
C SER A 77 -6.13 10.80 -4.65
N LEU A 78 -5.33 11.72 -4.09
CA LEU A 78 -5.85 12.96 -3.51
C LEU A 78 -6.30 13.91 -4.63
N VAL A 79 -7.61 13.97 -4.84
CA VAL A 79 -8.26 15.18 -5.35
C VAL A 79 -8.67 15.96 -4.10
N ASP A 80 -8.07 17.14 -3.92
CA ASP A 80 -8.45 18.04 -2.85
C ASP A 80 -9.95 18.33 -2.93
N SER A 81 -10.61 18.23 -1.78
CA SER A 81 -12.02 18.53 -1.51
C SER A 81 -13.02 17.38 -1.72
N HIS A 82 -13.59 16.98 -0.57
CA HIS A 82 -14.73 16.07 -0.37
C HIS A 82 -14.40 14.58 -0.44
N PHE A 83 -15.02 13.82 0.46
CA PHE A 83 -14.95 12.37 0.61
C PHE A 83 -15.54 11.67 -0.62
N GLU A 84 -15.02 11.93 -1.81
CA GLU A 84 -15.36 11.17 -2.99
C GLU A 84 -14.88 9.74 -2.78
N LEU A 85 -15.80 8.80 -3.02
CA LEU A 85 -15.53 7.36 -3.03
C LEU A 85 -14.22 7.12 -3.79
N ILE A 86 -13.30 6.47 -3.08
CA ILE A 86 -12.05 5.95 -3.60
C ILE A 86 -12.23 5.51 -5.05
N LYS A 87 -11.50 6.15 -5.97
CA LYS A 87 -11.50 5.77 -7.37
C LYS A 87 -11.00 4.32 -7.51
N GLU A 88 -11.63 3.57 -8.40
CA GLU A 88 -11.21 2.21 -8.75
C GLU A 88 -9.73 2.22 -9.20
N GLY A 89 -8.89 1.39 -8.59
CA GLY A 89 -7.47 1.30 -8.90
C GLY A 89 -6.55 1.30 -7.68
N PHE A 90 -5.23 1.29 -7.95
CA PHE A 90 -4.19 1.36 -6.93
C PHE A 90 -3.96 2.81 -6.52
N ASN A 91 -4.10 3.09 -5.23
CA ASN A 91 -4.14 4.45 -4.71
C ASN A 91 -3.04 4.70 -3.66
N HIS A 92 -2.53 3.64 -3.03
CA HIS A 92 -1.43 3.71 -2.08
C HIS A 92 -0.21 2.98 -2.64
N ILE A 93 0.91 3.69 -2.69
CA ILE A 93 2.21 3.13 -3.08
C ILE A 93 3.14 3.15 -1.87
N PHE A 94 3.54 1.97 -1.41
CA PHE A 94 4.55 1.79 -0.39
C PHE A 94 5.90 1.55 -1.06
N ILE A 95 6.96 2.19 -0.56
CA ILE A 95 8.33 1.84 -0.94
C ILE A 95 9.02 1.40 0.33
N ILE A 96 9.35 0.10 0.41
CA ILE A 96 9.99 -0.52 1.57
C ILE A 96 11.30 -1.14 1.08
N ASP A 97 12.43 -0.63 1.56
CA ASP A 97 13.77 -1.13 1.19
C ASP A 97 13.98 -1.26 -0.32
N SER A 98 13.49 -0.27 -1.09
CA SER A 98 13.52 -0.18 -2.57
C SER A 98 12.50 -1.05 -3.31
N VAL A 99 11.73 -1.87 -2.61
CA VAL A 99 10.61 -2.60 -3.20
C VAL A 99 9.38 -1.69 -3.26
N LYS A 100 8.81 -1.53 -4.44
CA LYS A 100 7.60 -0.75 -4.67
C LYS A 100 6.38 -1.66 -4.58
N LEU A 101 5.47 -1.37 -3.68
CA LEU A 101 4.24 -2.13 -3.42
C LEU A 101 3.05 -1.21 -3.66
N LYS A 102 1.95 -1.75 -4.16
CA LYS A 102 0.71 -0.99 -4.38
C LYS A 102 -0.49 -1.69 -3.79
N LEU A 103 -1.39 -0.93 -3.20
CA LEU A 103 -2.65 -1.42 -2.65
C LEU A 103 -3.82 -0.61 -3.22
N LYS A 104 -4.94 -1.30 -3.53
CA LYS A 104 -6.22 -0.64 -3.78
C LYS A 104 -6.71 -0.05 -2.46
N ALA A 105 -7.22 1.17 -2.51
CA ALA A 105 -7.18 2.03 -1.33
C ALA A 105 -7.83 1.44 -0.07
N ASN A 106 -7.27 1.83 1.08
CA ASN A 106 -8.03 1.87 2.32
C ASN A 106 -8.81 3.19 2.43
N LYS A 107 -9.78 3.27 3.35
CA LYS A 107 -10.64 4.45 3.51
C LYS A 107 -9.99 5.61 4.29
N GLY A 108 -8.69 5.84 4.05
CA GLY A 108 -7.90 6.84 4.78
C GLY A 108 -7.43 6.38 6.17
N ASP A 109 -7.64 5.10 6.48
CA ASP A 109 -7.28 4.47 7.74
C ASP A 109 -5.74 4.34 7.91
N PRO A 110 -5.22 4.16 9.13
CA PRO A 110 -3.79 3.99 9.32
C PRO A 110 -3.35 2.60 8.85
N PHE A 111 -2.20 2.57 8.18
CA PHE A 111 -1.46 1.35 7.88
C PHE A 111 -0.38 1.14 8.94
N ILE A 112 -0.18 -0.09 9.39
CA ILE A 112 0.89 -0.44 10.34
C ILE A 112 1.80 -1.46 9.70
N LEU A 113 3.09 -1.13 9.58
CA LEU A 113 4.13 -2.07 9.19
C LEU A 113 4.83 -2.58 10.44
N TYR A 114 4.72 -3.89 10.70
CA TYR A 114 5.34 -4.54 11.85
C TYR A 114 5.74 -5.97 11.52
N ASP A 115 6.98 -6.33 11.84
CA ASP A 115 7.60 -7.63 11.58
C ASP A 115 7.34 -8.15 10.16
N LYS A 116 7.69 -7.35 9.15
CA LYS A 116 7.43 -7.61 7.72
C LYS A 116 5.95 -7.87 7.34
N ASN A 117 5.01 -7.58 8.22
CA ASN A 117 3.60 -7.67 7.94
C ASN A 117 2.99 -6.28 7.81
N LEU A 118 2.13 -6.10 6.81
CA LEU A 118 1.30 -4.90 6.66
C LEU A 118 -0.07 -5.18 7.26
N TYR A 119 -0.46 -4.38 8.25
CA TYR A 119 -1.76 -4.42 8.89
C TYR A 119 -2.56 -3.18 8.53
N TYR A 120 -3.82 -3.37 8.15
CA TYR A 120 -4.75 -2.27 7.89
C TYR A 120 -6.19 -2.71 8.10
N THR A 121 -7.09 -1.75 8.01
CA THR A 121 -8.54 -1.93 8.06
C THR A 121 -9.17 -0.98 7.04
N GLU A 122 -10.38 -1.31 6.60
CA GLU A 122 -11.14 -0.53 5.60
C GLU A 122 -12.42 0.07 6.19
N GLU A 123 -12.62 -0.10 7.49
CA GLU A 123 -13.85 0.24 8.19
C GLU A 123 -13.58 0.97 9.51
N LEU A 124 -12.34 1.41 9.74
CA LEU A 124 -12.05 2.15 10.95
C LEU A 124 -12.65 3.56 10.83
N ASN A 125 -13.35 3.94 11.88
CA ASN A 125 -13.87 5.26 12.08
C ASN A 125 -13.39 5.74 13.44
N LEU A 126 -12.33 6.54 13.42
CA LEU A 126 -11.68 7.07 14.61
C LEU A 126 -12.59 7.97 15.44
N ARG A 127 -13.59 8.62 14.81
CA ARG A 127 -14.58 9.43 15.53
C ARG A 127 -15.59 8.58 16.27
N GLU A 128 -15.88 7.40 15.74
CA GLU A 128 -16.81 6.43 16.34
C GLU A 128 -16.09 5.42 17.27
N TYR A 129 -14.77 5.51 17.39
CA TYR A 129 -13.93 4.63 18.23
C TYR A 129 -14.23 3.14 17.99
N ASN A 130 -14.50 2.76 16.74
CA ASN A 130 -14.97 1.42 16.39
C ASN A 130 -13.85 0.38 16.22
N TYR A 131 -12.58 0.75 16.45
CA TYR A 131 -11.39 -0.10 16.23
C TYR A 131 -11.50 -1.51 16.86
N LYS A 132 -12.10 -1.64 18.05
CA LYS A 132 -12.26 -2.97 18.70
C LYS A 132 -13.21 -3.92 17.96
N LYS A 133 -14.09 -3.36 17.12
CA LYS A 133 -15.12 -4.09 16.36
C LYS A 133 -14.75 -4.23 14.88
N SER A 134 -13.75 -3.47 14.42
CA SER A 134 -13.26 -3.53 13.06
C SER A 134 -12.56 -4.85 12.78
N LYS A 135 -12.65 -5.26 11.53
CA LYS A 135 -11.90 -6.31 10.88
C LYS A 135 -10.58 -5.74 10.36
N TYR A 136 -9.55 -6.55 10.51
CA TYR A 136 -8.20 -6.21 10.11
C TYR A 136 -7.70 -7.20 9.06
N TYR A 137 -6.90 -6.68 8.15
CA TYR A 137 -6.22 -7.47 7.13
C TYR A 137 -4.73 -7.47 7.44
N LYS A 138 -4.12 -8.65 7.40
CA LYS A 138 -2.68 -8.86 7.54
C LYS A 138 -2.14 -9.44 6.24
N ILE A 139 -1.17 -8.76 5.65
CA ILE A 139 -0.42 -9.25 4.48
C ILE A 139 1.02 -9.55 4.90
N ASP A 140 1.47 -10.78 4.70
CA ASP A 140 2.85 -11.17 4.93
C ASP A 140 3.73 -10.74 3.74
N LEU A 141 4.71 -9.89 4.01
CA LEU A 141 5.65 -9.39 3.01
C LEU A 141 7.02 -10.09 3.08
N SER A 142 7.14 -11.20 3.82
CA SER A 142 8.43 -11.88 4.03
C SER A 142 9.09 -12.33 2.73
N ASP A 143 8.32 -12.87 1.80
CA ASP A 143 8.80 -13.30 0.49
C ASP A 143 9.06 -12.14 -0.48
N VAL A 144 8.48 -10.98 -0.19
CA VAL A 144 8.56 -9.79 -1.03
C VAL A 144 9.75 -8.91 -0.62
N LEU A 145 9.95 -8.71 0.68
CA LEU A 145 10.98 -7.87 1.27
C LEU A 145 12.28 -8.64 1.52
N LYS A 146 12.71 -9.46 0.56
CA LYS A 146 13.93 -10.27 0.68
C LYS A 146 15.10 -9.35 1.03
N LYS A 147 15.75 -9.63 2.16
CA LYS A 147 17.05 -9.05 2.53
C LYS A 147 18.14 -9.94 1.97
#